data_AF-A0AB39XXB7-F1
#
_entry.id   AF-A0AB39XXB7-F1
#
_cell.length_a   1.000
_cell.length_b   1.000
_cell.length_c   1.000
_cell.angle_alpha   90.00
_cell.angle_beta   90.00
_cell.angle_gamma   90.00
#
_symmetry.space_group_name_H-M   'P 1'
#
loop_
_entity.id
_entity.type
_entity.pdbx_description
1 polymer ?
#
loop_
_entity_poly.entity_id
_entity_poly.type
_entity_poly.pdbx_seq_one_letter_code
_entity_poly.pdbx_strand_id
1 'polypeptide(L)'
;MEGGRFHRVPVVEGSTRDEMRIFLAQSLAAYPIPDAGAYRARVEQSFGAAAVPAVEAQYPVAAYPTPALAWAAVLSDASFTCPALRDGRAVARHVPVYAYRFSDRDAPNFTGLPEVEGFPYGASHGFELPYLFTMDAALTAPQRELSQRMTGDWTAFARTGRPLAAWPRFGSTGSVLSLAPGPDGIHVVNGPAEHHCAFWDAQWP
;
A
#
# COMPACT_ATOMS: atom_id res chain seq x y z
N MET A 1 -20.10 3.75 3.18
CA MET A 1 -20.39 3.62 1.74
C MET A 1 -21.44 2.56 1.42
N GLU A 2 -21.68 1.61 2.33
CA GLU A 2 -22.55 0.46 2.08
C GLU A 2 -23.99 0.76 1.68
N GLY A 3 -24.57 1.86 2.19
CA GLY A 3 -25.91 2.30 1.85
C GLY A 3 -26.04 2.99 0.48
N GLY A 4 -24.98 3.05 -0.34
CA GLY A 4 -25.02 3.56 -1.72
C GLY A 4 -25.29 5.07 -1.86
N ARG A 5 -25.23 5.84 -0.77
CA ARG A 5 -25.47 7.30 -0.75
C ARG A 5 -24.17 8.06 -1.02
N PHE A 6 -23.76 8.12 -2.28
CA PHE A 6 -22.62 8.87 -2.77
C PHE A 6 -22.78 9.23 -4.25
N HIS A 7 -21.93 10.11 -4.78
CA HIS A 7 -21.94 10.46 -6.20
C HIS A 7 -21.57 9.25 -7.06
N ARG A 8 -22.44 8.87 -8.00
CA ARG A 8 -22.26 7.69 -8.84
C ARG A 8 -21.32 7.96 -10.00
N VAL A 9 -20.03 8.03 -9.71
CA VAL A 9 -18.95 8.19 -10.70
C VAL A 9 -17.96 7.03 -10.60
N PRO A 10 -17.28 6.64 -11.69
CA PRO A 10 -16.16 5.70 -11.61
C PRO A 10 -15.09 6.17 -10.62
N VAL A 11 -14.38 5.24 -10.01
CA VAL A 11 -13.33 5.51 -9.01
C VAL A 11 -12.03 4.81 -9.37
N VAL A 12 -10.91 5.51 -9.22
CA VAL A 12 -9.57 4.91 -9.07
C VAL A 12 -9.20 5.06 -7.60
N GLU A 13 -8.70 3.99 -7.00
CA GLU A 13 -8.14 3.99 -5.65
C GLU A 13 -6.87 3.13 -5.63
N GLY A 14 -6.06 3.28 -4.60
CA GLY A 14 -4.92 2.41 -4.40
C GLY A 14 -4.19 2.71 -3.12
N SER A 15 -3.15 1.91 -2.88
CA SER A 15 -2.20 2.10 -1.80
C SER A 15 -0.78 1.98 -2.34
N THR A 16 0.19 2.39 -1.54
CA THR A 16 1.57 1.98 -1.72
C THR A 16 1.79 0.62 -1.03
N ARG A 17 2.84 -0.12 -1.39
CA ARG A 17 3.10 -1.46 -0.83
C ARG A 17 3.60 -1.39 0.61
N ASP A 18 4.29 -0.32 0.97
CA ASP A 18 5.00 -0.17 2.24
C ASP A 18 4.59 1.14 2.96
N GLU A 19 3.29 1.48 2.92
CA GLU A 19 2.68 2.74 3.37
C GLU A 19 3.32 3.34 4.64
N MET A 20 3.48 2.52 5.68
CA MET A 20 3.86 3.02 7.00
C MET A 20 5.36 3.22 7.22
N ARG A 21 6.21 2.88 6.26
CA ARG A 21 7.67 2.95 6.47
C ARG A 21 8.15 4.38 6.70
N ILE A 22 7.79 5.36 5.86
CA ILE A 22 8.23 6.74 6.07
C ILE A 22 7.77 7.34 7.41
N PHE A 23 6.57 7.00 7.87
CA PHE A 23 6.06 7.48 9.16
C PHE A 23 6.80 6.82 10.32
N LEU A 24 7.01 5.50 10.25
CA LEU A 24 7.69 4.77 11.32
C LEU A 24 9.15 5.24 11.45
N ALA A 25 9.85 5.43 10.33
CA ALA A 25 11.24 5.87 10.31
C ALA A 25 11.49 7.16 11.09
N GLN A 26 10.56 8.12 11.03
CA GLN A 26 10.65 9.38 11.78
C GLN A 26 10.58 9.21 13.30
N SER A 27 10.06 8.08 13.77
CA SER A 27 9.92 7.78 15.20
C SER A 27 10.97 6.81 15.74
N LEU A 28 11.63 6.02 14.87
CA LEU A 28 12.50 4.91 15.28
C LEU A 28 13.69 5.34 16.14
N ALA A 29 14.21 6.55 15.95
CA ALA A 29 15.31 7.06 16.77
C ALA A 29 14.90 7.27 18.24
N ALA A 30 13.68 7.76 18.49
CA ALA A 30 13.15 7.95 19.84
C ALA A 30 12.51 6.69 20.41
N TYR A 31 12.00 5.82 19.53
CA TYR A 31 11.13 4.70 19.86
C TYR A 31 11.57 3.44 19.10
N PRO A 32 12.79 2.93 19.35
CA PRO A 32 13.34 1.82 18.59
C PRO A 32 12.54 0.52 18.77
N ILE A 33 12.64 -0.36 17.77
CA ILE A 33 12.04 -1.70 17.79
C ILE A 33 13.17 -2.72 17.47
N PRO A 34 14.12 -2.92 18.39
CA PRO A 34 15.35 -3.66 18.11
C PRO A 34 15.15 -5.18 18.05
N ASP A 35 14.10 -5.69 18.70
CA ASP A 35 13.89 -7.13 18.88
C ASP A 35 12.39 -7.50 18.83
N ALA A 36 12.13 -8.81 18.89
CA ALA A 36 10.77 -9.35 18.88
C ALA A 36 9.95 -8.96 20.13
N GLY A 37 10.59 -8.67 21.26
CA GLY A 37 9.92 -8.21 22.47
C GLY A 37 9.37 -6.79 22.30
N ALA A 38 10.16 -5.89 21.72
CA ALA A 38 9.72 -4.55 21.36
C ALA A 38 8.60 -4.57 20.31
N TYR A 39 8.70 -5.44 19.30
CA TYR A 39 7.63 -5.64 18.32
C TYR A 39 6.32 -6.09 19.00
N ARG A 40 6.39 -7.12 19.85
CA ARG A 40 5.23 -7.60 20.63
C ARG A 40 4.60 -6.48 21.45
N ALA A 41 5.42 -5.68 22.14
CA ALA A 41 4.93 -4.56 22.94
C ALA A 41 4.18 -3.51 22.10
N ARG A 42 4.59 -3.28 20.84
CA ARG A 42 3.85 -2.39 19.91
C ARG A 42 2.50 -2.97 19.52
N VAL A 43 2.47 -4.26 19.18
CA VAL A 43 1.22 -4.96 18.85
C VAL A 43 0.25 -4.90 20.02
N GLU A 44 0.73 -5.21 21.24
CA GLU A 44 -0.07 -5.13 22.46
C GLU A 44 -0.58 -3.71 22.74
N GLN A 45 0.27 -2.70 22.58
CA GLN A 45 -0.10 -1.30 22.78
C GLN A 45 -1.20 -0.85 21.78
N SER A 46 -1.12 -1.28 20.53
CA SER A 46 -2.04 -0.84 19.47
C SER A 46 -3.34 -1.64 19.40
N PHE A 47 -3.29 -2.95 19.67
CA PHE A 47 -4.41 -3.87 19.45
C PHE A 47 -4.85 -4.63 20.70
N GLY A 48 -4.14 -4.45 21.83
CA GLY A 48 -4.39 -5.16 23.09
C GLY A 48 -3.71 -6.52 23.18
N ALA A 49 -3.46 -6.98 24.41
CA ALA A 49 -2.74 -8.23 24.69
C ALA A 49 -3.38 -9.47 24.03
N ALA A 50 -4.71 -9.50 23.93
CA ALA A 50 -5.44 -10.61 23.33
C ALA A 50 -5.20 -10.76 21.82
N ALA A 51 -4.86 -9.67 21.11
CA ALA A 51 -4.62 -9.69 19.66
C ALA A 51 -3.20 -10.16 19.29
N VAL A 52 -2.26 -10.11 20.24
CA VAL A 52 -0.84 -10.40 20.00
C VAL A 52 -0.63 -11.74 19.28
N PRO A 53 -1.15 -12.89 19.77
CA PRO A 53 -0.86 -14.17 19.12
C PRO A 53 -1.36 -14.23 17.67
N ALA A 54 -2.49 -13.59 17.38
CA ALA A 54 -3.08 -13.61 16.05
C ALA A 54 -2.31 -12.70 15.08
N VAL A 55 -1.88 -11.51 15.53
CA VAL A 55 -1.04 -10.61 14.72
C VAL A 55 0.34 -11.24 14.48
N GLU A 56 1.00 -11.80 15.49
CA GLU A 56 2.31 -12.45 15.34
C GLU A 56 2.26 -13.68 14.41
N ALA A 57 1.11 -14.36 14.34
CA ALA A 57 0.90 -15.46 13.39
C ALA A 57 0.79 -14.98 11.94
N GLN A 58 0.21 -13.80 11.69
CA GLN A 58 0.14 -13.21 10.35
C GLN A 58 1.46 -12.53 9.96
N TYR A 59 2.15 -11.92 10.91
CA TYR A 59 3.36 -11.11 10.71
C TYR A 59 4.53 -11.62 11.58
N PRO A 60 5.00 -12.87 11.39
CA PRO A 60 6.08 -13.40 12.19
C PRO A 60 7.37 -12.60 11.95
N VAL A 61 7.98 -12.06 13.00
CA VAL A 61 9.20 -11.23 12.91
C VAL A 61 10.31 -11.89 12.07
N ALA A 62 10.43 -13.22 12.13
CA ALA A 62 11.42 -13.98 11.37
C ALA A 62 11.22 -13.94 9.84
N ALA A 63 10.04 -13.54 9.35
CA ALA A 63 9.78 -13.33 7.93
C ALA A 63 10.22 -11.94 7.43
N TYR A 64 10.74 -11.08 8.31
CA TYR A 64 11.15 -9.72 8.00
C TYR A 64 12.63 -9.50 8.32
N PRO A 65 13.34 -8.61 7.59
CA PRO A 65 14.73 -8.31 7.88
C PRO A 65 14.94 -7.69 9.27
N THR A 66 13.96 -6.93 9.77
CA THR A 66 14.00 -6.33 11.11
C THR A 66 12.61 -6.38 11.76
N PRO A 67 12.53 -6.39 13.11
CA PRO A 67 11.25 -6.28 13.83
C PRO A 67 10.50 -4.98 13.53
N ALA A 68 11.23 -3.89 13.27
CA ALA A 68 10.64 -2.63 12.81
C ALA A 68 9.93 -2.79 11.46
N LEU A 69 10.50 -3.52 10.51
CA LEU A 69 9.86 -3.77 9.21
C LEU A 69 8.62 -4.67 9.33
N ALA A 70 8.63 -5.64 10.24
CA ALA A 70 7.43 -6.41 10.58
C ALA A 70 6.32 -5.49 11.13
N TRP A 71 6.68 -4.58 12.03
CA TRP A 71 5.74 -3.59 12.56
C TRP A 71 5.19 -2.64 11.49
N ALA A 72 6.05 -2.20 10.56
CA ALA A 72 5.63 -1.37 9.44
C ALA A 72 4.64 -2.09 8.52
N ALA A 73 4.83 -3.39 8.27
CA ALA A 73 3.90 -4.19 7.48
C ALA A 73 2.53 -4.30 8.17
N VAL A 74 2.51 -4.61 9.47
CA VAL A 74 1.28 -4.62 10.28
C VAL A 74 0.51 -3.31 10.14
N LEU A 75 1.19 -2.17 10.33
CA LEU A 75 0.54 -0.87 10.30
C LEU A 75 0.11 -0.45 8.89
N SER A 76 0.87 -0.83 7.85
CA SER A 76 0.52 -0.56 6.45
C SER A 76 -0.81 -1.24 6.10
N ASP A 77 -0.93 -2.52 6.46
CA ASP A 77 -2.11 -3.31 6.13
C ASP A 77 -3.32 -2.87 6.95
N ALA A 78 -3.14 -2.69 8.26
CA ALA A 78 -4.21 -2.32 9.19
C ALA A 78 -4.75 -0.90 8.97
N SER A 79 -3.89 0.06 8.61
CA SER A 79 -4.27 1.48 8.57
C SER A 79 -4.57 2.00 7.16
N PHE A 80 -4.01 1.38 6.11
CA PHE A 80 -4.12 1.89 4.74
C PHE A 80 -4.71 0.85 3.80
N THR A 81 -3.98 -0.23 3.52
CA THR A 81 -4.31 -1.11 2.41
C THR A 81 -5.62 -1.85 2.61
N CYS A 82 -5.83 -2.50 3.76
CA CYS A 82 -7.04 -3.29 3.96
C CYS A 82 -8.32 -2.45 4.10
N PRO A 83 -8.32 -1.33 4.88
CA PRO A 83 -9.45 -0.41 4.87
C PRO A 83 -9.79 0.12 3.48
N ALA A 84 -8.79 0.54 2.69
CA ALA A 84 -9.00 1.02 1.32
C ALA A 84 -9.64 -0.06 0.44
N LEU A 85 -9.11 -1.28 0.43
CA LEU A 85 -9.68 -2.38 -0.36
C LEU A 85 -11.09 -2.78 0.09
N ARG A 86 -11.38 -2.74 1.40
CA ARG A 86 -12.73 -2.98 1.93
C ARG A 86 -13.72 -1.92 1.43
N ASP A 87 -13.32 -0.66 1.51
CA ASP A 87 -14.09 0.48 1.04
C ASP A 87 -14.32 0.43 -0.47
N GLY A 88 -13.28 0.13 -1.24
CA GLY A 88 -13.36 -0.11 -2.68
C GLY A 88 -14.33 -1.21 -3.04
N ARG A 89 -14.36 -2.33 -2.29
CA ARG A 89 -15.32 -3.42 -2.53
C ARG A 89 -16.74 -2.96 -2.29
N ALA A 90 -16.97 -2.11 -1.29
CA ALA A 90 -18.29 -1.53 -1.04
C ALA A 90 -18.72 -0.58 -2.18
N VAL A 91 -17.81 0.24 -2.69
CA VAL A 91 -18.06 1.15 -3.83
C VAL A 91 -18.29 0.37 -5.13
N ALA A 92 -17.53 -0.71 -5.35
CA ALA A 92 -17.60 -1.53 -6.56
C ALA A 92 -18.97 -2.18 -6.78
N ARG A 93 -19.79 -2.31 -5.71
CA ARG A 93 -21.20 -2.76 -5.79
C ARG A 93 -22.10 -1.78 -6.55
N HIS A 94 -21.69 -0.53 -6.70
CA HIS A 94 -22.53 0.53 -7.25
C HIS A 94 -21.93 1.22 -8.49
N VAL A 95 -20.59 1.30 -8.60
CA VAL A 95 -19.89 1.97 -9.71
C VAL A 95 -18.63 1.19 -10.15
N PRO A 96 -18.05 1.47 -11.33
CA PRO A 96 -16.74 0.95 -11.68
C PRO A 96 -15.66 1.44 -10.71
N VAL A 97 -14.83 0.52 -10.23
CA VAL A 97 -13.66 0.81 -9.39
C VAL A 97 -12.44 0.19 -10.06
N TYR A 98 -11.30 0.87 -10.01
CA TYR A 98 -10.02 0.38 -10.49
C TYR A 98 -8.99 0.56 -9.37
N ALA A 99 -8.51 -0.56 -8.83
CA ALA A 99 -7.59 -0.55 -7.70
C ALA A 99 -6.15 -0.78 -8.18
N TYR A 100 -5.19 -0.04 -7.63
CA TYR A 100 -3.76 -0.27 -7.85
C TYR A 100 -2.98 -0.43 -6.54
N ARG A 101 -1.78 -0.98 -6.65
CA ARG A 101 -0.76 -0.91 -5.61
C ARG A 101 0.57 -0.44 -6.19
N PHE A 102 1.05 0.71 -5.76
CA PHE A 102 2.40 1.16 -6.09
C PHE A 102 3.44 0.29 -5.38
N SER A 103 4.37 -0.29 -6.13
CA SER A 103 5.23 -1.39 -5.69
C SER A 103 6.72 -1.19 -6.00
N ASP A 104 7.12 0.02 -6.42
CA ASP A 104 8.53 0.35 -6.62
C ASP A 104 9.21 0.62 -5.27
N ARG A 105 9.99 -0.35 -4.80
CA ARG A 105 10.75 -0.24 -3.54
C ARG A 105 12.03 0.58 -3.67
N ASP A 106 12.45 0.89 -4.90
CA ASP A 106 13.62 1.71 -5.20
C ASP A 106 13.20 3.10 -5.69
N ALA A 107 11.97 3.51 -5.39
CA ALA A 107 11.46 4.83 -5.72
C ALA A 107 12.35 5.92 -5.10
N PRO A 108 12.74 6.96 -5.86
CA PRO A 108 13.64 7.97 -5.36
C PRO A 108 13.01 8.73 -4.20
N ASN A 109 13.80 8.92 -3.14
CA ASN A 109 13.40 9.70 -1.98
C ASN A 109 13.32 11.19 -2.34
N PHE A 110 12.11 11.67 -2.62
CA PHE A 110 11.80 13.07 -2.93
C PHE A 110 11.55 13.92 -1.66
N THR A 111 11.53 13.31 -0.48
CA THR A 111 11.08 13.97 0.76
C THR A 111 12.17 14.78 1.46
N GLY A 112 13.44 14.55 1.11
CA GLY A 112 14.59 15.15 1.77
C GLY A 112 14.86 14.61 3.19
N LEU A 113 14.06 13.66 3.68
CA LEU A 113 14.28 13.02 4.98
C LEU A 113 15.34 11.93 4.85
N PRO A 114 16.36 11.86 5.73
CA PRO A 114 17.38 10.82 5.69
C PRO A 114 16.76 9.45 5.98
N GLU A 115 17.19 8.43 5.26
CA GLU A 115 16.79 7.05 5.56
C GLU A 115 17.45 6.56 6.85
N VAL A 116 16.74 5.67 7.55
CA VAL A 116 17.24 5.01 8.75
C VAL A 116 17.98 3.74 8.34
N GLU A 117 19.19 3.53 8.87
CA GLU A 117 19.98 2.34 8.58
C GLU A 117 19.20 1.05 8.89
N GLY A 118 19.18 0.11 7.95
CA GLY A 118 18.43 -1.14 8.08
C GLY A 118 16.91 -1.00 7.95
N PHE A 119 16.40 0.20 7.61
CA PHE A 119 14.98 0.48 7.45
C PHE A 119 14.72 1.33 6.20
N PRO A 120 14.83 0.75 4.99
CA PRO A 120 14.60 1.48 3.74
C PRO A 120 13.11 1.82 3.59
N TYR A 121 12.82 3.01 3.06
CA TYR A 121 11.44 3.49 2.85
C TYR A 121 10.65 2.59 1.89
N GLY A 122 11.28 1.97 0.90
CA GLY A 122 10.57 1.10 -0.03
C GLY A 122 9.53 1.88 -0.84
N ALA A 123 8.43 1.21 -1.18
CA ALA A 123 7.29 1.84 -1.84
C ALA A 123 6.39 2.48 -0.77
N SER A 124 6.89 3.55 -0.14
CA SER A 124 6.26 4.19 1.02
C SER A 124 5.14 5.14 0.62
N HIS A 125 4.32 5.54 1.59
CA HIS A 125 3.27 6.54 1.41
C HIS A 125 3.73 7.78 0.64
N GLY A 126 3.06 8.06 -0.48
CA GLY A 126 3.32 9.21 -1.34
C GLY A 126 4.47 9.02 -2.34
N PHE A 127 5.20 7.90 -2.34
CA PHE A 127 6.32 7.66 -3.25
C PHE A 127 5.88 7.38 -4.69
N GLU A 128 4.58 7.21 -4.93
CA GLU A 128 3.98 7.19 -6.25
C GLU A 128 3.76 8.59 -6.85
N LEU A 129 3.76 9.65 -6.03
CA LEU A 129 3.46 11.01 -6.48
C LEU A 129 4.43 11.53 -7.55
N PRO A 130 5.76 11.32 -7.45
CA PRO A 130 6.69 11.72 -8.50
C PRO A 130 6.50 10.99 -9.84
N TYR A 131 5.74 9.89 -9.85
CA TYR A 131 5.40 9.15 -11.07
C TYR A 131 4.14 9.71 -11.74
N LEU A 132 3.28 10.42 -11.00
CA LEU A 132 2.02 10.99 -11.47
C LEU A 132 2.10 12.49 -11.75
N PHE A 133 2.97 13.21 -11.04
CA PHE A 133 3.04 14.66 -11.06
C PHE A 133 4.45 15.16 -11.38
N THR A 134 4.54 16.39 -11.89
CA THR A 134 5.82 17.07 -12.09
C THR A 134 6.42 17.44 -10.73
N MET A 135 7.32 16.60 -10.23
CA MET A 135 8.03 16.79 -8.97
C MET A 135 9.54 16.65 -9.17
N ASP A 136 10.32 17.24 -8.29
CA ASP A 136 11.78 17.14 -8.32
C ASP A 136 12.21 15.77 -7.75
N ALA A 137 12.28 14.77 -8.63
CA ALA A 137 12.77 13.43 -8.32
C ALA A 137 13.52 12.84 -9.52
N ALA A 138 14.72 12.34 -9.28
CA ALA A 138 15.54 11.74 -10.33
C ALA A 138 15.09 10.29 -10.62
N LEU A 139 14.06 10.13 -11.46
CA LEU A 139 13.61 8.81 -11.92
C LEU A 139 14.66 8.15 -12.84
N THR A 140 14.94 6.87 -12.64
CA THR A 140 15.72 6.04 -13.60
C THR A 140 14.94 5.81 -14.90
N ALA A 141 15.57 5.21 -15.93
CA ALA A 141 14.88 4.93 -17.19
C ALA A 141 13.64 4.03 -17.02
N PRO A 142 13.72 2.88 -16.33
CA PRO A 142 12.55 2.03 -16.05
C PRO A 142 11.46 2.74 -15.23
N GLN A 143 11.84 3.64 -14.31
CA GLN A 143 10.89 4.41 -13.51
C GLN A 143 10.19 5.50 -14.33
N ARG A 144 10.87 6.12 -15.30
CA ARG A 144 10.23 7.04 -16.26
C ARG A 144 9.24 6.33 -17.16
N GLU A 145 9.53 5.10 -17.59
CA GLU A 145 8.57 4.27 -18.35
C GLU A 145 7.34 3.94 -17.50
N LEU A 146 7.54 3.58 -16.22
CA LEU A 146 6.43 3.39 -15.27
C LEU A 146 5.61 4.68 -15.11
N SER A 147 6.26 5.84 -14.94
CA SER A 147 5.59 7.14 -14.82
C SER A 147 4.75 7.48 -16.07
N GLN A 148 5.28 7.25 -17.28
CA GLN A 148 4.52 7.43 -18.52
C GLN A 148 3.29 6.52 -18.57
N ARG A 149 3.43 5.27 -18.11
CA ARG A 149 2.32 4.33 -18.05
C ARG A 149 1.26 4.77 -17.05
N MET A 150 1.65 5.14 -15.83
CA MET A 150 0.75 5.62 -14.79
C MET A 150 0.01 6.90 -15.23
N THR A 151 0.72 7.90 -15.74
CA THR A 151 0.09 9.13 -16.24
C THR A 151 -0.87 8.87 -17.41
N GLY A 152 -0.54 7.93 -18.30
CA GLY A 152 -1.43 7.46 -19.36
C GLY A 152 -2.72 6.82 -18.83
N ASP A 153 -2.61 5.94 -17.83
CA ASP A 153 -3.75 5.29 -17.20
C ASP A 153 -4.68 6.30 -16.49
N TRP A 154 -4.12 7.21 -15.69
CA TRP A 154 -4.90 8.25 -15.00
C TRP A 154 -5.54 9.25 -15.97
N THR A 155 -4.85 9.63 -17.04
CA THR A 155 -5.39 10.54 -18.06
C THR A 155 -6.53 9.89 -18.85
N ALA A 156 -6.39 8.61 -19.20
CA ALA A 156 -7.45 7.84 -19.84
C ALA A 156 -8.68 7.75 -18.92
N PHE A 157 -8.47 7.47 -17.64
CA PHE A 157 -9.53 7.43 -16.64
C PHE A 157 -10.22 8.79 -16.49
N ALA A 158 -9.48 9.88 -16.34
CA ALA A 158 -10.06 11.22 -16.21
C ALA A 158 -10.92 11.62 -17.42
N ARG A 159 -10.55 11.20 -18.63
CA ARG A 159 -11.30 11.48 -19.86
C ARG A 159 -12.53 10.61 -20.05
N THR A 160 -12.48 9.34 -19.62
CA THR A 160 -13.44 8.31 -20.09
C THR A 160 -14.09 7.50 -18.97
N GLY A 161 -13.65 7.68 -17.73
CA GLY A 161 -14.01 6.85 -16.59
C GLY A 161 -13.41 5.44 -16.62
N ARG A 162 -12.44 5.17 -17.51
CA ARG A 162 -11.75 3.88 -17.64
C ARG A 162 -10.23 4.07 -17.89
N PRO A 163 -9.36 3.34 -17.19
CA PRO A 163 -7.92 3.31 -17.48
C PRO A 163 -7.64 2.54 -18.80
N LEU A 164 -6.36 2.38 -19.15
CA LEU A 164 -5.97 1.62 -20.35
C LEU A 164 -6.24 0.11 -20.17
N ALA A 165 -6.23 -0.63 -21.29
CA ALA A 165 -6.78 -1.99 -21.39
C ALA A 165 -6.23 -3.04 -20.40
N ALA A 166 -5.03 -2.85 -19.86
CA ALA A 166 -4.38 -3.80 -18.94
C ALA A 166 -4.68 -3.55 -17.46
N TRP A 167 -5.59 -2.62 -17.12
CA TRP A 167 -6.03 -2.38 -15.75
C TRP A 167 -7.46 -2.89 -15.54
N PRO A 168 -7.64 -4.09 -14.93
CA PRO A 168 -8.96 -4.68 -14.75
C PRO A 168 -9.80 -3.92 -13.73
N ARG A 169 -11.12 -4.02 -13.87
CA ARG A 169 -12.06 -3.51 -12.88
C ARG A 169 -11.89 -4.27 -11.57
N PHE A 170 -11.82 -3.54 -10.46
CA PHE A 170 -11.86 -4.08 -9.12
C PHE A 170 -13.24 -4.68 -8.81
N GLY A 171 -13.24 -5.82 -8.13
CA GLY A 171 -14.45 -6.59 -7.87
C GLY A 171 -14.25 -7.59 -6.75
N SER A 172 -15.09 -8.62 -6.70
CA SER A 172 -15.11 -9.62 -5.62
C SER A 172 -13.81 -10.41 -5.48
N THR A 173 -13.01 -10.54 -6.54
CA THR A 173 -11.72 -11.24 -6.50
C THR A 173 -10.62 -10.47 -5.78
N GLY A 174 -10.81 -9.17 -5.52
CA GLY A 174 -9.78 -8.34 -4.90
C GLY A 174 -8.56 -8.09 -5.78
N SER A 175 -8.66 -8.31 -7.10
CA SER A 175 -7.55 -8.14 -8.03
C SER A 175 -7.15 -6.67 -8.16
N VAL A 176 -5.89 -6.36 -7.91
CA VAL A 176 -5.33 -5.00 -8.01
C VAL A 176 -4.18 -4.96 -9.02
N LEU A 177 -3.98 -3.82 -9.68
CA LEU A 177 -2.84 -3.63 -10.57
C LEU A 177 -1.60 -3.27 -9.75
N SER A 178 -0.61 -4.17 -9.68
CA SER A 178 0.70 -3.86 -9.12
C SER A 178 1.47 -2.99 -10.12
N LEU A 179 2.10 -1.92 -9.62
CA LEU A 179 2.83 -0.94 -10.42
C LEU A 179 4.28 -0.83 -9.93
N ALA A 180 5.21 -1.49 -10.63
CA ALA A 180 6.65 -1.42 -10.38
C ALA A 180 7.42 -1.26 -11.72
N PRO A 181 8.63 -0.70 -11.71
CA PRO A 181 9.44 -0.52 -12.92
C PRO A 181 9.98 -1.87 -13.43
N GLY A 182 10.32 -1.90 -14.72
CA GLY A 182 11.00 -3.02 -15.36
C GLY A 182 10.07 -4.09 -15.96
N PRO A 183 10.65 -5.12 -16.60
CA PRO A 183 9.90 -6.23 -17.19
C PRO A 183 9.03 -6.93 -16.14
N ASP A 184 7.78 -7.20 -16.50
CA ASP A 184 6.77 -7.80 -15.61
C ASP A 184 6.47 -7.00 -14.32
N GLY A 185 6.99 -5.77 -14.17
CA GLY A 185 6.73 -4.92 -13.00
C GLY A 185 5.26 -4.47 -12.90
N ILE A 186 4.55 -4.44 -14.03
CA ILE A 186 3.11 -4.16 -14.09
C ILE A 186 2.34 -5.46 -14.33
N HIS A 187 1.66 -5.94 -13.31
CA HIS A 187 0.89 -7.17 -13.35
C HIS A 187 -0.26 -7.14 -12.33
N VAL A 188 -1.25 -8.02 -12.51
CA VAL A 188 -2.37 -8.13 -11.58
C VAL A 188 -1.98 -9.04 -10.42
N VAL A 189 -2.30 -8.62 -9.21
CA VAL A 189 -2.09 -9.39 -7.98
C VAL A 189 -3.39 -9.50 -7.17
N ASN A 190 -3.43 -10.44 -6.24
CA ASN A 190 -4.49 -10.52 -5.24
C ASN A 190 -4.12 -9.63 -4.04
N GLY A 191 -4.57 -8.37 -4.08
CA GLY A 191 -4.25 -7.38 -3.03
C GLY A 191 -4.65 -7.84 -1.63
N PRO A 192 -5.89 -8.27 -1.40
CA PRO A 192 -6.32 -8.76 -0.09
C PRO A 192 -5.51 -9.94 0.44
N ALA A 193 -5.08 -10.87 -0.42
CA ALA A 193 -4.27 -12.01 0.00
C ALA A 193 -2.83 -11.61 0.35
N GLU A 194 -2.22 -10.69 -0.43
CA GLU A 194 -0.86 -10.22 -0.15
C GLU A 194 -0.76 -9.37 1.14
N HIS A 195 -1.85 -8.76 1.57
CA HIS A 195 -1.89 -7.84 2.72
C HIS A 195 -2.74 -8.39 3.90
N HIS A 196 -2.95 -9.70 3.95
CA HIS A 196 -3.66 -10.38 5.05
C HIS A 196 -5.05 -9.77 5.37
N CYS A 197 -5.75 -9.20 4.39
CA CYS A 197 -6.92 -8.39 4.69
C CYS A 197 -8.09 -9.17 5.25
N ALA A 198 -8.18 -10.49 4.98
CA ALA A 198 -9.18 -11.34 5.63
C ALA A 198 -9.02 -11.36 7.17
N PHE A 199 -7.78 -11.25 7.67
CA PHE A 199 -7.52 -11.14 9.10
C PHE A 199 -7.99 -9.78 9.65
N TRP A 200 -7.59 -8.68 9.01
CA TRP A 200 -7.94 -7.33 9.46
C TRP A 200 -9.43 -7.00 9.33
N ASP A 201 -10.07 -7.42 8.25
CA ASP A 201 -11.51 -7.25 8.04
C ASP A 201 -12.32 -7.97 9.14
N ALA A 202 -11.81 -9.08 9.69
CA ALA A 202 -12.46 -9.79 10.80
C ALA A 202 -12.31 -9.09 12.17
N GLN A 203 -11.28 -8.23 12.33
CA GLN A 203 -11.08 -7.45 13.57
C GLN A 203 -11.95 -6.19 13.60
N TRP A 204 -12.27 -5.63 12.43
CA TRP A 204 -13.12 -4.45 12.28
C TRP A 204 -14.19 -4.69 11.21
N PRO A 205 -15.25 -5.46 11.51
CA PRO A 205 -16.31 -5.73 10.55
C PRO A 205 -17.13 -4.48 10.17
#